data_AF-A0A7J4ECT4-F1
#
_entry.id   AF-A0A7J4ECT4-F1
#
_cell.length_a   1.000
_cell.length_b   1.000
_cell.length_c   1.000
_cell.angle_alpha   90.00
_cell.angle_beta   90.00
_cell.angle_gamma   90.00
#
_symmetry.space_group_name_H-M   'P 1'
#
loop_
_entity.id
_entity.type
_entity.pdbx_description
1 polymer ?
#
loop_
_entity_poly.entity_id
_entity_poly.type
_entity_poly.pdbx_seq_one_letter_code
_entity_poly.pdbx_strand_id
1 'polypeptide(L)'
;MGIETRVILISPDSEITPEQVKSNILTMLSEDKSTKGLDIRVKETCFGALIEGEGEKLREIVEEVRKMDKNGIFSKPRGFPIGDPRICRATRKGGPRQGFHQLELESGLLPKVREALDKI
;
A
#
# COMPACT_ATOMS: atom_id res chain seq x y z
N MET A 1 7.99 14.07 13.71
CA MET A 1 7.56 13.31 12.52
C MET A 1 8.41 12.06 12.41
N GLY A 2 7.82 10.90 12.16
CA GLY A 2 8.52 9.61 12.11
C GLY A 2 8.42 8.95 10.75
N ILE A 3 9.40 8.12 10.41
CA ILE A 3 9.34 7.25 9.24
C ILE A 3 8.31 6.14 9.49
N GLU A 4 7.42 5.94 8.53
CA GLU A 4 6.37 4.93 8.57
C GLU A 4 6.46 4.07 7.31
N THR A 5 6.05 2.80 7.39
CA THR A 5 5.75 1.98 6.22
C THR A 5 4.26 1.70 6.21
N ARG A 6 3.59 1.90 5.07
CA ARG A 6 2.18 1.57 4.88
C ARG A 6 2.03 0.53 3.79
N VAL A 7 1.02 -0.31 3.95
CA VAL A 7 0.50 -1.15 2.87
C VAL A 7 -0.78 -0.53 2.35
N ILE A 8 -0.85 -0.37 1.03
CA ILE A 8 -2.03 -0.04 0.25
C ILE A 8 -2.56 -1.35 -0.31
N LEU A 9 -3.82 -1.63 -0.01
CA LEU A 9 -4.54 -2.84 -0.40
C LEU A 9 -5.64 -2.42 -1.38
N ILE A 10 -5.77 -3.16 -2.46
CA ILE A 10 -6.83 -2.99 -3.44
C ILE A 10 -7.82 -4.13 -3.24
N SER A 11 -9.11 -3.80 -3.22
CA SER A 11 -10.17 -4.78 -3.17
C SER A 11 -10.11 -5.70 -4.41
N PRO A 12 -10.25 -7.02 -4.28
CA PRO A 12 -10.19 -7.96 -5.42
C PRO A 12 -11.21 -7.71 -6.53
N ASP A 13 -12.30 -7.00 -6.23
CA ASP A 13 -13.36 -6.59 -7.16
C ASP A 13 -13.16 -5.17 -7.74
N SER A 14 -12.01 -4.54 -7.50
CA SER A 14 -11.63 -3.28 -8.13
C SER A 14 -11.11 -3.49 -9.55
N GLU A 15 -11.36 -2.54 -10.44
CA GLU A 15 -10.75 -2.49 -11.77
C GLU A 15 -9.31 -1.92 -11.74
N ILE A 16 -8.90 -1.35 -10.60
CA ILE A 16 -7.58 -0.75 -10.44
C ILE A 16 -6.53 -1.84 -10.15
N THR A 17 -5.41 -1.80 -10.88
CA THR A 17 -4.32 -2.74 -10.71
C THR A 17 -3.23 -2.21 -9.76
N PRO A 18 -2.45 -3.10 -9.12
CA PRO A 18 -1.27 -2.70 -8.33
C PRO A 18 -0.27 -1.83 -9.11
N GLU A 19 -0.09 -2.12 -10.40
CA GLU A 19 0.79 -1.35 -11.29
C GLU A 19 0.26 0.07 -11.53
N GLN A 20 -1.06 0.23 -11.72
CA GLN A 20 -1.69 1.55 -11.84
C GLN A 20 -1.51 2.37 -10.56
N VAL A 21 -1.70 1.76 -9.38
CA VAL A 21 -1.46 2.43 -8.09
C VAL A 21 -0.01 2.88 -7.97
N LYS A 22 0.96 1.99 -8.22
CA LYS A 22 2.38 2.34 -8.17
C LYS A 22 2.74 3.46 -9.14
N SER A 23 2.26 3.38 -10.37
CA SER A 23 2.54 4.38 -11.40
C SER A 23 1.96 5.74 -11.00
N ASN A 24 0.72 5.78 -10.50
CA ASN A 24 0.09 7.00 -10.00
C ASN A 24 0.90 7.63 -8.85
N ILE A 25 1.37 6.83 -7.89
CA ILE A 25 2.23 7.30 -6.79
C ILE A 25 3.53 7.89 -7.33
N LEU A 26 4.20 7.20 -8.26
CA LEU A 26 5.46 7.70 -8.84
C LEU A 26 5.26 9.01 -9.60
N THR A 27 4.15 9.16 -10.33
CA THR A 27 3.78 10.42 -10.99
C THR A 27 3.61 11.54 -9.96
N MET A 28 2.83 11.31 -8.89
CA MET A 28 2.66 12.30 -7.81
C MET A 28 3.99 12.73 -7.19
N LEU A 29 4.89 11.79 -6.92
CA LEU A 29 6.20 12.07 -6.36
C LEU A 29 7.11 12.89 -7.29
N SER A 30 6.90 12.77 -8.61
CA SER A 30 7.68 13.50 -9.62
C SER A 30 7.16 14.93 -9.86
N GLU A 31 5.86 15.14 -9.72
CA GLU A 31 5.20 16.43 -9.96
C GLU A 31 5.20 17.33 -8.72
N ASP A 32 5.12 16.74 -7.53
CA ASP A 32 5.07 17.47 -6.27
C ASP A 32 6.45 18.02 -5.88
N LYS A 33 6.59 19.35 -5.90
CA LYS A 33 7.83 20.01 -5.47
C LYS A 33 8.09 19.83 -3.96
N SER A 34 7.07 19.56 -3.16
CA SER A 34 7.19 19.32 -1.71
C SER A 34 7.80 17.95 -1.39
N THR A 35 7.75 16.99 -2.31
CA THR A 35 8.41 15.68 -2.17
C THR A 35 9.86 15.70 -2.66
N LYS A 36 10.32 16.81 -3.22
CA LYS A 36 11.68 16.96 -3.73
C LYS A 36 12.67 16.91 -2.56
N GLY A 37 13.39 15.80 -2.45
CA GLY A 37 14.36 15.54 -1.37
C GLY A 37 13.84 14.62 -0.26
N LEU A 38 12.57 14.21 -0.30
CA LEU A 38 12.05 13.15 0.55
C LEU A 38 12.41 11.78 -0.03
N ASP A 39 13.01 10.91 0.77
CA ASP A 39 13.28 9.52 0.40
C ASP A 39 12.01 8.68 0.60
N ILE A 40 11.11 8.73 -0.38
CA ILE A 40 9.89 7.91 -0.41
C ILE A 40 10.12 6.69 -1.28
N ARG A 41 10.06 5.51 -0.67
CA ARG A 41 10.24 4.23 -1.36
C ARG A 41 8.88 3.62 -1.66
N VAL A 42 8.70 3.19 -2.91
CA VAL A 42 7.46 2.54 -3.39
C VAL A 42 7.79 1.14 -3.90
N LYS A 43 7.02 0.14 -3.48
CA LYS A 43 7.16 -1.24 -3.94
C LYS A 43 5.81 -1.87 -4.25
N GLU A 44 5.68 -2.38 -5.46
CA GLU A 44 4.50 -3.15 -5.87
C GLU A 44 4.38 -4.49 -5.15
N THR A 45 3.15 -4.94 -4.96
CA THR A 45 2.80 -6.24 -4.38
C THR A 45 1.62 -6.86 -5.12
N CYS A 46 1.35 -8.14 -4.89
CA CYS A 46 0.20 -8.83 -5.46
C CYS A 46 -1.16 -8.26 -5.01
N PHE A 47 -1.20 -7.46 -3.94
CA PHE A 47 -2.44 -6.92 -3.36
C PHE A 47 -2.56 -5.40 -3.52
N GLY A 48 -1.58 -4.73 -4.14
CA GLY A 48 -1.48 -3.26 -4.16
C GLY A 48 -0.02 -2.81 -4.04
N ALA A 49 0.28 -1.87 -3.14
CA ALA A 49 1.63 -1.31 -3.01
C ALA A 49 2.07 -1.13 -1.55
N LEU A 50 3.38 -1.14 -1.32
CA LEU A 50 4.01 -0.65 -0.11
C LEU A 50 4.59 0.73 -0.37
N ILE A 51 4.40 1.63 0.58
CA ILE A 51 5.05 2.94 0.61
C ILE A 51 5.79 3.11 1.93
N GLU A 52 6.96 3.73 1.89
CA GLU A 52 7.76 4.03 3.08
C GLU A 52 8.37 5.41 2.95
N GLY A 53 8.37 6.17 4.04
CA GLY A 53 8.84 7.54 4.09
C GLY A 53 8.23 8.27 5.28
N GLU A 54 8.14 9.58 5.20
CA GLU A 54 7.58 10.41 6.26
C GLU A 54 6.07 10.22 6.43
N GLY A 55 5.61 9.86 7.63
CA GLY A 55 4.23 9.40 7.86
C GLY A 55 3.12 10.39 7.47
N GLU A 56 3.32 11.71 7.63
CA GLU A 56 2.33 12.71 7.22
C GLU A 56 2.20 12.74 5.69
N LYS A 57 3.33 12.81 4.98
CA LYS A 57 3.35 12.76 3.52
C LYS A 57 2.78 11.46 2.97
N LEU A 58 3.04 10.32 3.62
CA LEU A 58 2.44 9.05 3.22
C LEU A 58 0.91 9.05 3.33
N ARG A 59 0.33 9.76 4.31
CA ARG A 59 -1.13 9.87 4.45
C ARG A 59 -1.73 10.73 3.34
N GLU A 60 -1.08 11.84 2.98
CA GLU A 60 -1.48 12.65 1.83
C GLU A 60 -1.50 11.83 0.54
N ILE A 61 -0.41 11.08 0.28
CA ILE A 61 -0.32 10.19 -0.88
C ILE A 61 -1.45 9.16 -0.87
N VAL A 62 -1.72 8.54 0.28
CA VAL A 62 -2.80 7.55 0.41
C VAL A 62 -4.16 8.16 0.09
N GLU A 63 -4.46 9.35 0.60
CA GLU A 63 -5.75 10.00 0.34
C GLU A 63 -5.93 10.37 -1.13
N GLU A 64 -4.86 10.75 -1.84
CA GLU A 64 -4.90 10.94 -3.29
C GLU A 64 -5.09 9.63 -4.06
N VAL A 65 -4.33 8.57 -3.73
CA VAL A 65 -4.48 7.26 -4.36
C VAL A 65 -5.90 6.71 -4.17
N ARG A 66 -6.51 6.92 -3.00
CA ARG A 66 -7.89 6.48 -2.74
C ARG A 66 -8.90 7.10 -3.69
N LYS A 67 -8.63 8.25 -4.31
CA LYS A 67 -9.55 8.83 -5.32
C LYS A 67 -9.67 8.00 -6.59
N MET A 68 -8.71 7.10 -6.87
CA MET A 68 -8.78 6.17 -8.00
C MET A 68 -9.92 5.15 -7.84
N ASP A 69 -10.19 4.71 -6.61
CA ASP A 69 -11.33 3.89 -6.24
C ASP A 69 -11.64 4.09 -4.74
N LYS A 70 -12.56 5.04 -4.47
CA LYS A 70 -12.82 5.62 -3.14
C LYS A 70 -13.03 4.57 -2.05
N ASN A 71 -13.81 3.54 -2.37
CA ASN A 71 -14.21 2.48 -1.45
C ASN A 71 -13.55 1.13 -1.78
N GLY A 72 -12.79 1.03 -2.88
CA GLY A 72 -11.99 -0.16 -3.23
C GLY A 72 -10.52 -0.10 -2.83
N ILE A 73 -10.00 1.06 -2.40
CA ILE A 73 -8.60 1.21 -1.95
C ILE A 73 -8.54 1.45 -0.45
N PHE A 74 -7.76 0.62 0.23
CA PHE A 74 -7.56 0.61 1.67
C PHE A 74 -6.10 0.82 2.04
N SER A 75 -5.82 1.28 3.25
CA SER A 75 -4.44 1.34 3.74
C SER A 75 -4.33 1.05 5.23
N LYS A 76 -3.18 0.51 5.65
CA LYS A 76 -2.84 0.37 7.07
C LYS A 76 -1.33 0.52 7.31
N PRO A 77 -0.91 0.95 8.51
CA PRO A 77 0.50 0.94 8.89
C PRO A 77 1.03 -0.50 8.94
N ARG A 78 2.33 -0.64 8.72
CA ARG A 78 3.08 -1.90 8.75
C ARG A 78 4.24 -1.77 9.72
N GLY A 79 4.48 -2.80 10.53
CA GLY A 79 5.53 -2.79 11.56
C GLY A 79 6.96 -3.04 11.07
N PHE A 80 7.17 -3.23 9.76
CA PHE A 80 8.49 -3.50 9.18
C PHE A 80 8.72 -2.63 7.94
N PRO A 81 9.97 -2.19 7.71
CA PRO A 81 10.42 -1.55 6.47
C PRO A 81 10.22 -2.41 5.22
N ILE A 82 10.21 -1.74 4.07
CA ILE A 82 10.27 -2.41 2.77
C ILE A 82 11.61 -3.16 2.68
N GLY A 83 11.53 -4.47 2.42
CA GLY A 83 12.70 -5.33 2.24
C GLY A 83 13.40 -5.77 3.53
N ASP A 84 12.79 -5.57 4.71
CA ASP A 84 13.41 -5.91 5.99
C ASP A 84 13.90 -7.37 6.04
N PRO A 85 15.19 -7.61 6.33
CA PRO A 85 15.79 -8.95 6.25
C PRO A 85 15.20 -9.95 7.26
N ARG A 86 14.57 -9.48 8.35
CA ARG A 86 13.95 -10.33 9.38
C ARG A 86 12.71 -11.06 8.87
N ILE A 87 12.05 -10.51 7.84
CA ILE A 87 10.80 -11.05 7.29
C ILE A 87 10.86 -11.30 5.79
N CYS A 88 11.83 -10.72 5.08
CA CYS A 88 11.96 -10.90 3.64
C CYS A 88 12.21 -12.38 3.30
N ARG A 89 11.33 -12.95 2.48
CA ARG A 89 11.44 -14.36 2.07
C ARG A 89 12.75 -14.65 1.33
N ALA A 90 13.22 -13.70 0.52
CA ALA A 90 14.44 -13.86 -0.27
C ALA A 90 15.68 -13.98 0.63
N THR A 91 15.82 -13.12 1.64
CA THR A 91 16.94 -13.17 2.60
C THR A 91 16.87 -14.41 3.50
N ARG A 92 15.66 -14.90 3.77
CA ARG A 92 15.39 -16.12 4.55
C ARG A 92 15.41 -17.40 3.70
N LYS A 93 16.03 -17.38 2.52
CA LYS A 93 16.22 -18.55 1.63
C LYS A 93 14.93 -19.32 1.30
N GLY A 94 13.80 -18.61 1.15
CA GLY A 94 12.54 -19.22 0.73
C GLY A 94 11.60 -19.68 1.85
N GLY A 95 11.86 -19.30 3.11
CA GLY A 95 11.00 -19.59 4.25
C GLY A 95 9.55 -19.09 4.17
N PRO A 96 8.71 -19.40 5.18
CA PRO A 96 7.29 -19.05 5.19
C PRO A 96 7.10 -17.53 5.16
N ARG A 97 6.10 -17.07 4.40
CA ARG A 97 5.70 -15.66 4.31
C ARG A 97 4.86 -15.30 5.54
N GLN A 98 5.46 -14.64 6.53
CA GLN A 98 4.76 -14.28 7.76
C GLN A 98 3.54 -13.39 7.44
N GLY A 99 2.38 -13.75 8.00
CA GLY A 99 1.13 -13.01 7.81
C GLY A 99 0.47 -13.20 6.43
N PHE A 100 0.98 -14.05 5.54
CA PHE A 100 0.41 -14.23 4.20
C PHE A 100 -1.04 -14.71 4.22
N HIS A 101 -1.35 -15.75 4.99
CA HIS A 101 -2.73 -16.26 5.10
C HIS A 101 -3.69 -15.25 5.75
N GLN A 102 -3.19 -14.43 6.68
CA GLN A 102 -3.98 -13.34 7.24
C GLN A 102 -4.28 -12.28 6.17
N LEU A 103 -3.28 -11.86 5.38
CA LEU A 103 -3.48 -10.90 4.29
C LEU A 103 -4.43 -11.44 3.21
N GLU A 104 -4.35 -12.73 2.88
CA GLU A 104 -5.24 -13.40 1.95
C GLU A 104 -6.69 -13.39 2.45
N LEU A 105 -6.91 -13.70 3.73
CA LEU A 105 -8.23 -13.62 4.36
C LEU A 105 -8.76 -12.18 4.38
N GLU A 106 -7.93 -11.22 4.81
CA GLU A 106 -8.29 -9.80 4.84
C GLU A 106 -8.68 -9.30 3.44
N SER A 107 -7.88 -9.64 2.42
CA SER A 107 -8.14 -9.29 1.02
C SER A 107 -9.49 -9.84 0.53
N GLY A 108 -9.80 -11.10 0.86
CA GLY A 108 -11.08 -11.72 0.51
C GLY A 108 -12.31 -11.09 1.19
N LEU A 109 -12.12 -10.33 2.28
CA LEU A 109 -13.19 -9.62 2.97
C LEU A 109 -13.44 -8.20 2.41
N LEU A 110 -12.46 -7.61 1.72
CA LEU A 110 -12.55 -6.23 1.21
C LEU A 110 -13.77 -5.95 0.33
N PRO A 111 -14.26 -6.87 -0.55
CA PRO A 111 -15.45 -6.61 -1.35
C PRO A 111 -16.69 -6.37 -0.49
N LYS A 112 -16.84 -7.09 0.62
CA LYS A 112 -17.96 -6.87 1.57
C LYS A 112 -17.82 -5.56 2.33
N VAL A 113 -16.59 -5.16 2.66
CA VAL A 113 -16.32 -3.87 3.30
C VAL A 113 -16.66 -2.74 2.34
N ARG A 114 -16.25 -2.84 1.08
CA ARG A 114 -16.60 -1.89 0.01
C ARG A 114 -18.11 -1.76 -0.14
N GLU A 115 -18.82 -2.88 -0.28
CA GLU A 115 -20.29 -2.89 -0.41
C GLU A 115 -20.98 -2.18 0.76
N ALA A 116 -20.48 -2.35 1.98
CA ALA A 116 -21.00 -1.67 3.15
C ALA A 116 -20.71 -0.15 3.12
N LEU A 117 -19.51 0.24 2.70
CA LEU A 117 -19.11 1.66 2.59
C LEU A 117 -19.84 2.40 1.46
N ASP A 118 -20.22 1.72 0.38
CA ASP A 118 -21.00 2.32 -0.71
C ASP A 118 -22.44 2.67 -0.30
N LYS A 119 -22.92 2.13 0.82
CA LYS A 119 -24.29 2.34 1.35
C LYS A 119 -24.38 3.45 2.40
N ILE A 120 -23.27 4.12 2.72
CA ILE A 120 -23.18 5.20 3.72
C ILE A 120 -22.91 6.52 2.99
#